data_AF-A0A3Q2C930-F1
#
_entry.id   AF-A0A3Q2C930-F1
#
_cell.length_a   1.000
_cell.length_b   1.000
_cell.length_c   1.000
_cell.angle_alpha   90.00
_cell.angle_beta   90.00
_cell.angle_gamma   90.00
#
_symmetry.space_group_name_H-M   'P 1'
#
loop_
_entity.id
_entity.type
_entity.pdbx_description
1 polymer ?
#
loop_
_entity_poly.entity_id
_entity_poly.type
_entity_poly.pdbx_seq_one_letter_code
_entity_poly.pdbx_strand_id
1 'polypeptide(L)'
;DVWILFAWLMFLHSLLSENLIGGEVTLPCRAEGYMPLELMEWSRPGTHLQYVVIFRTQSQDLEIPEQRYEGRVELKDRENGDVSLVLKNVTAEDGGTYECYVKRDTDRMKRAIQPVSTIYLDVLPPPPLGESVCLWIRTSSSFLILNAGEFFNTRINLILIKQFIADSQW
;
A
#
# COMPACT_ATOMS: atom_id res chain seq x y z
N ASP A 1 -1.39 -8.26 -32.49
CA ASP A 1 -0.90 -9.38 -31.64
C ASP A 1 -1.64 -9.48 -30.33
N VAL A 2 -1.87 -10.72 -29.87
CA VAL A 2 -2.42 -11.03 -28.53
C VAL A 2 -1.51 -10.50 -27.41
N TRP A 3 -0.19 -10.55 -27.62
CA TRP A 3 0.83 -10.00 -26.71
C TRP A 3 0.65 -8.50 -26.43
N ILE A 4 0.20 -7.72 -27.41
CA ILE A 4 -0.07 -6.29 -27.24
C ILE A 4 -1.25 -6.12 -26.28
N LEU A 5 -2.33 -6.90 -26.43
CA LEU A 5 -3.49 -6.85 -25.54
C LEU A 5 -3.14 -7.28 -24.11
N PHE A 6 -2.28 -8.29 -23.92
CA PHE A 6 -1.77 -8.65 -22.59
C PHE A 6 -0.90 -7.55 -21.98
N ALA A 7 -0.03 -6.89 -22.77
CA ALA A 7 0.76 -5.76 -22.29
C ALA A 7 -0.14 -4.58 -21.88
N TRP A 8 -1.16 -4.23 -22.69
CA TRP A 8 -2.14 -3.20 -22.32
C TRP A 8 -2.98 -3.60 -21.10
N LEU A 9 -3.34 -4.88 -20.93
CA LEU A 9 -4.04 -5.37 -19.75
C LEU A 9 -3.20 -5.22 -18.47
N MET A 10 -1.91 -5.59 -18.54
CA MET A 10 -0.96 -5.41 -17.42
C MET A 10 -0.71 -3.92 -17.12
N PHE A 11 -0.61 -3.08 -18.16
CA PHE A 11 -0.42 -1.64 -18.01
C PHE A 11 -1.66 -0.97 -17.40
N LEU A 12 -2.87 -1.37 -17.83
CA LEU A 12 -4.15 -0.95 -17.26
C LEU A 12 -4.31 -1.42 -15.80
N HIS A 13 -3.89 -2.65 -15.48
CA HIS A 13 -3.91 -3.16 -14.11
C HIS A 13 -2.94 -2.39 -13.20
N SER A 14 -1.77 -1.99 -13.72
CA SER A 14 -0.81 -1.13 -13.00
C SER A 14 -1.40 0.26 -12.73
N LEU A 15 -2.05 0.88 -13.73
CA LEU A 15 -2.73 2.18 -13.60
C LEU A 15 -3.95 2.13 -12.65
N LEU A 16 -4.57 0.96 -12.47
CA LEU A 16 -5.68 0.76 -11.53
C LEU A 16 -5.22 0.50 -10.09
N SER A 17 -3.92 0.38 -9.82
CA SER A 17 -3.37 0.16 -8.47
C SER A 17 -2.93 1.44 -7.73
N GLU A 18 -3.17 2.62 -8.32
CA GLU A 18 -2.83 3.90 -7.69
C GLU A 18 -3.81 4.23 -6.56
N ASN A 19 -3.30 4.60 -5.38
CA ASN A 19 -4.12 4.99 -4.23
C ASN A 19 -4.65 6.43 -4.43
N LEU A 20 -5.70 6.55 -5.23
CA LEU A 20 -6.33 7.83 -5.54
C LEU A 20 -7.15 8.36 -4.35
N ILE A 21 -7.17 9.68 -4.18
CA ILE A 21 -8.05 10.36 -3.22
C ILE A 21 -9.52 9.98 -3.48
N GLY A 22 -10.25 9.66 -2.41
CA GLY A 22 -11.63 9.15 -2.43
C GLY A 22 -11.72 7.63 -2.61
N GLY A 23 -10.61 6.96 -2.93
CA GLY A 23 -10.54 5.51 -3.12
C GLY A 23 -10.51 4.69 -1.82
N GLU A 24 -10.26 3.40 -1.97
CA GLU A 24 -10.03 2.43 -0.89
C GLU A 24 -8.65 1.79 -1.08
N VAL A 25 -7.88 1.64 -0.01
CA VAL A 25 -6.57 0.98 0.00
C VAL A 25 -6.53 -0.11 1.06
N THR A 26 -5.87 -1.23 0.76
CA THR A 26 -5.55 -2.28 1.73
C THR A 26 -4.07 -2.26 2.06
N LEU A 27 -3.73 -2.05 3.33
CA LEU A 27 -2.37 -2.09 3.88
C LEU A 27 -2.07 -3.51 4.41
N PRO A 28 -1.24 -4.32 3.72
CA PRO A 28 -1.06 -5.74 4.04
C PRO A 28 -0.33 -6.03 5.36
N CYS A 29 -0.94 -6.82 6.24
CA CYS A 29 -0.25 -7.41 7.41
C CYS A 29 -0.73 -8.84 7.67
N ARG A 30 0.14 -9.82 7.47
CA ARG A 30 -0.13 -11.23 7.78
C ARG A 30 0.56 -11.63 9.08
N ALA A 31 -0.23 -12.14 10.00
CA ALA A 31 0.16 -12.43 11.37
C ALA A 31 -0.09 -13.90 11.76
N GLU A 32 -0.09 -14.82 10.78
CA GLU A 32 -0.18 -16.28 10.99
C GLU A 32 0.76 -16.78 12.11
N GLY A 33 1.99 -16.27 12.11
CA GLY A 33 3.02 -16.53 13.14
C GLY A 33 2.76 -15.97 14.53
N TYR A 34 1.67 -15.23 14.75
CA TYR A 34 1.26 -14.63 16.03
C TYR A 34 -0.05 -15.20 16.57
N MET A 35 -0.66 -16.20 15.92
CA MET A 35 -1.84 -16.88 16.45
C MET A 35 -1.47 -17.76 17.66
N PRO A 36 -2.32 -17.88 18.71
CA PRO A 36 -3.56 -17.13 18.91
C PRO A 36 -3.31 -15.65 19.24
N LEU A 37 -3.98 -14.79 18.47
CA LEU A 37 -3.90 -13.33 18.60
C LEU A 37 -4.48 -12.86 19.94
N GLU A 38 -3.78 -11.97 20.65
CA GLU A 38 -4.30 -11.28 21.84
C GLU A 38 -4.67 -9.82 21.51
N LEU A 39 -3.75 -9.14 20.81
CA LEU A 39 -3.80 -7.70 20.52
C LEU A 39 -3.16 -7.45 19.14
N MET A 40 -3.83 -6.63 18.34
CA MET A 40 -3.32 -6.05 17.10
C MET A 40 -3.50 -4.53 17.15
N GLU A 41 -2.51 -3.78 16.68
CA GLU A 41 -2.55 -2.33 16.60
C GLU A 41 -2.02 -1.88 15.23
N TRP A 42 -2.77 -1.03 14.53
CA TRP A 42 -2.23 -0.24 13.42
C TRP A 42 -2.00 1.18 13.93
N SER A 43 -0.80 1.69 13.69
CA SER A 43 -0.38 3.02 14.14
C SER A 43 0.41 3.76 13.06
N ARG A 44 0.54 5.08 13.20
CA ARG A 44 1.43 5.90 12.38
C ARG A 44 2.58 6.41 13.26
N PRO A 45 3.84 6.08 12.97
CA PRO A 45 4.99 6.60 13.71
C PRO A 45 5.21 8.09 13.39
N GLY A 46 5.69 8.84 14.38
CA GLY A 46 5.92 10.28 14.29
C GLY A 46 6.34 10.87 15.64
N THR A 47 6.25 12.20 15.78
CA THR A 47 6.52 12.90 17.05
C THR A 47 5.63 12.42 18.19
N HIS A 48 4.40 12.04 17.86
CA HIS A 48 3.47 11.32 18.72
C HIS A 48 2.97 10.10 17.95
N LEU A 49 2.88 8.95 18.62
CA LEU A 49 2.32 7.73 18.05
C LEU A 49 0.81 7.92 17.88
N GLN A 50 0.30 7.82 16.65
CA GLN A 50 -1.13 7.95 16.37
C GLN A 50 -1.71 6.56 16.12
N TYR A 51 -2.70 6.15 16.92
CA TYR A 51 -3.38 4.87 16.74
C TYR A 51 -4.48 5.00 15.69
N VAL A 52 -4.44 4.15 14.67
CA VAL A 52 -5.40 4.10 13.58
C VAL A 52 -6.56 3.17 13.95
N VAL A 53 -6.23 1.96 14.41
CA VAL A 53 -7.19 0.99 14.95
C VAL A 53 -6.48 0.03 15.89
N ILE A 54 -7.14 -0.31 16.99
CA ILE A 54 -6.71 -1.29 17.99
C ILE A 54 -7.75 -2.40 18.03
N PHE A 55 -7.31 -3.66 18.01
CA PHE A 55 -8.17 -4.83 18.13
C PHE A 55 -7.70 -5.71 19.29
N ARG A 56 -8.62 -6.08 20.18
CA ARG A 56 -8.37 -6.97 21.31
C ARG A 56 -9.27 -8.20 21.22
N THR A 57 -8.67 -9.39 21.23
CA THR A 57 -9.42 -10.65 21.08
C THR A 57 -10.43 -10.88 22.20
N GLN A 58 -10.19 -10.33 23.40
CA GLN A 58 -11.07 -10.46 24.56
C GLN A 58 -12.38 -9.66 24.44
N SER A 59 -12.36 -8.48 23.79
CA SER A 59 -13.56 -7.66 23.57
C SER A 59 -14.23 -7.94 22.22
N GLN A 60 -13.47 -8.44 21.23
CA GLN A 60 -13.88 -8.60 19.82
C GLN A 60 -14.23 -7.29 19.06
N ASP A 61 -14.40 -6.19 19.79
CA ASP A 61 -14.57 -4.84 19.26
C ASP A 61 -13.29 -4.26 18.64
N LEU A 62 -13.49 -3.35 17.69
CA LEU A 62 -12.45 -2.47 17.14
C LEU A 62 -12.51 -1.11 17.82
N GLU A 63 -11.40 -0.69 18.42
CA GLU A 63 -11.23 0.64 18.99
C GLU A 63 -10.55 1.54 17.95
N ILE A 64 -11.15 2.72 17.68
CA ILE A 64 -10.65 3.71 16.72
C ILE A 64 -10.44 5.03 17.49
N PRO A 65 -9.25 5.27 18.08
CA PRO A 65 -9.06 6.42 18.98
C PRO A 65 -9.11 7.78 18.29
N GLU A 66 -8.68 7.83 17.02
CA GLU A 66 -8.55 9.05 16.23
C GLU A 66 -9.80 9.26 15.36
N GLN A 67 -10.59 10.29 15.66
CA GLN A 67 -11.88 10.57 15.00
C GLN A 67 -11.79 10.61 13.47
N ARG A 68 -10.64 11.01 12.90
CA ARG A 68 -10.42 11.04 11.44
C ARG A 68 -10.48 9.66 10.77
N TYR A 69 -10.39 8.57 11.52
CA TYR A 69 -10.50 7.20 11.02
C TYR A 69 -11.87 6.56 11.28
N GLU A 70 -12.74 7.21 12.07
CA GLU A 70 -14.08 6.73 12.39
C GLU A 70 -14.90 6.50 11.12
N GLY A 71 -15.50 5.30 10.99
CA GLY A 71 -16.26 4.89 9.80
C GLY A 71 -15.43 4.72 8.51
N ARG A 72 -14.10 4.87 8.55
CA ARG A 72 -13.20 4.71 7.38
C ARG A 72 -12.29 3.49 7.46
N VAL A 73 -12.16 2.83 8.61
CA VAL A 73 -11.21 1.71 8.81
C VAL A 73 -11.89 0.39 9.12
N GLU A 74 -11.43 -0.67 8.46
CA GLU A 74 -11.88 -2.06 8.66
C GLU A 74 -10.66 -3.02 8.67
N LEU A 75 -10.80 -4.20 9.27
CA LEU A 75 -9.79 -5.26 9.21
C LEU A 75 -10.29 -6.39 8.31
N LYS A 76 -9.41 -6.91 7.46
CA LYS A 76 -9.76 -7.79 6.35
C LYS A 76 -10.25 -9.19 6.76
N ASP A 77 -9.38 -10.04 7.32
CA ASP A 77 -9.75 -11.41 7.73
C ASP A 77 -8.94 -11.85 8.96
N ARG A 78 -9.52 -11.58 10.12
CA ARG A 78 -8.92 -11.87 11.43
C ARG A 78 -8.83 -13.38 11.72
N GLU A 79 -9.68 -14.21 11.15
CA GLU A 79 -9.75 -15.64 11.50
C GLU A 79 -8.56 -16.41 10.92
N ASN A 80 -8.13 -16.07 9.71
CA ASN A 80 -6.96 -16.64 9.05
C ASN A 80 -5.63 -15.91 9.39
N GLY A 81 -5.66 -14.93 10.28
CA GLY A 81 -4.49 -14.12 10.65
C GLY A 81 -4.10 -13.04 9.62
N ASP A 82 -4.99 -12.68 8.69
CA ASP A 82 -4.82 -11.56 7.76
C ASP A 82 -5.38 -10.27 8.38
N VAL A 83 -4.57 -9.67 9.26
CA VAL A 83 -4.85 -8.41 9.96
C VAL A 83 -4.54 -7.16 9.12
N SER A 84 -4.67 -7.28 7.80
CA SER A 84 -4.55 -6.15 6.87
C SER A 84 -5.61 -5.10 7.14
N LEU A 85 -5.19 -3.83 7.15
CA LEU A 85 -6.04 -2.66 7.36
C LEU A 85 -6.61 -2.19 6.02
N VAL A 86 -7.94 -2.14 5.91
CA VAL A 86 -8.65 -1.50 4.80
C VAL A 86 -8.99 -0.07 5.22
N LEU A 87 -8.51 0.91 4.46
CA LEU A 87 -8.79 2.34 4.66
C LEU A 87 -9.60 2.88 3.48
N LYS A 88 -10.80 3.39 3.78
CA LYS A 88 -11.79 3.87 2.82
C LYS A 88 -11.80 5.40 2.76
N ASN A 89 -12.25 5.95 1.62
CA ASN A 89 -12.30 7.38 1.35
C ASN A 89 -10.97 8.06 1.68
N VAL A 90 -9.89 7.57 1.04
CA VAL A 90 -8.51 7.99 1.27
C VAL A 90 -8.33 9.48 0.97
N THR A 91 -7.57 10.19 1.80
CA THR A 91 -7.25 11.62 1.63
C THR A 91 -5.74 11.82 1.54
N ALA A 92 -5.28 12.97 1.04
CA ALA A 92 -3.85 13.28 1.01
C ALA A 92 -3.19 13.24 2.41
N GLU A 93 -3.94 13.54 3.47
CA GLU A 93 -3.48 13.49 4.87
C GLU A 93 -3.33 12.06 5.41
N ASP A 94 -3.93 11.08 4.73
CA ASP A 94 -3.71 9.67 5.04
C ASP A 94 -2.35 9.18 4.51
N GLY A 95 -1.69 9.90 3.61
CA GLY A 95 -0.34 9.56 3.13
C GLY A 95 0.72 9.58 4.25
N GLY A 96 1.67 8.63 4.18
CA GLY A 96 2.76 8.48 5.14
C GLY A 96 2.95 7.03 5.63
N THR A 97 3.78 6.85 6.65
CA THR A 97 4.10 5.53 7.22
C THR A 97 3.00 5.01 8.15
N TYR A 98 2.72 3.72 8.06
CA TYR A 98 1.86 2.92 8.92
C TYR A 98 2.62 1.69 9.43
N GLU A 99 2.36 1.29 10.66
CA GLU A 99 2.99 0.14 11.32
C GLU A 99 1.94 -0.77 11.98
N CYS A 100 2.02 -2.05 11.65
CA CYS A 100 1.20 -3.12 12.19
C CYS A 100 1.96 -3.81 13.34
N TYR A 101 1.47 -3.69 14.56
CA TYR A 101 1.98 -4.40 15.74
C TYR A 101 1.02 -5.53 16.12
N VAL A 102 1.57 -6.67 16.50
CA VAL A 102 0.79 -7.86 16.86
C VAL A 102 1.44 -8.55 18.06
N LYS A 103 0.61 -8.97 19.02
CA LYS A 103 1.01 -9.69 20.23
C LYS A 103 0.20 -10.99 20.34
N ARG A 104 0.90 -12.10 20.59
CA ARG A 104 0.31 -13.39 20.91
C ARG A 104 0.09 -13.49 22.42
N ASP A 105 -0.99 -14.16 22.84
CA ASP A 105 -1.34 -14.42 24.25
C ASP A 105 -0.18 -15.02 25.09
N THR A 106 0.69 -15.82 24.46
CA THR A 106 1.83 -16.45 25.13
C THR A 106 3.08 -15.56 25.26
N ASP A 107 3.08 -14.35 24.69
CA ASP A 107 4.29 -13.51 24.61
C ASP A 107 4.65 -12.90 25.97
N ARG A 108 5.62 -13.52 26.64
CA ARG A 108 6.22 -12.99 27.87
C ARG A 108 7.06 -11.76 27.55
N MET A 109 6.69 -10.63 28.16
CA MET A 109 7.32 -9.30 28.08
C MET A 109 8.86 -9.33 28.29
N LYS A 110 9.64 -9.61 27.23
CA LYS A 110 11.12 -9.74 27.28
C LYS A 110 11.89 -9.26 26.05
N ARG A 111 11.21 -8.76 25.01
CA ARG A 111 11.85 -8.08 23.86
C ARG A 111 11.06 -6.81 23.57
N ALA A 112 11.74 -5.80 23.01
CA ALA A 112 11.03 -4.69 22.38
C ALA A 112 10.15 -5.26 21.26
N ILE A 113 8.86 -4.93 21.27
CA ILE A 113 7.92 -5.37 20.25
C ILE A 113 8.30 -4.63 18.96
N GLN A 114 8.59 -5.38 17.90
CA GLN A 114 8.85 -4.83 16.57
C GLN A 114 7.56 -4.91 15.74
N PRO A 115 7.33 -3.99 14.79
CA PRO A 115 6.19 -4.10 13.88
C PRO A 115 6.34 -5.35 13.01
N VAL A 116 5.21 -6.03 12.78
CA VAL A 116 5.08 -7.16 11.86
C VAL A 116 5.12 -6.69 10.40
N SER A 117 4.60 -5.49 10.14
CA SER A 117 4.61 -4.84 8.83
C SER A 117 4.77 -3.33 9.00
N THR A 118 5.64 -2.71 8.20
CA THR A 118 5.79 -1.25 8.10
C THR A 118 5.60 -0.86 6.63
N ILE A 119 4.64 0.02 6.35
CA ILE A 119 4.19 0.35 5.00
C ILE A 119 4.18 1.87 4.84
N TYR A 120 4.65 2.37 3.70
CA TYR A 120 4.47 3.76 3.31
C TYR A 120 3.31 3.84 2.32
N LEU A 121 2.23 4.53 2.72
CA LEU A 121 1.11 4.86 1.86
C LEU A 121 1.42 6.15 1.11
N ASP A 122 1.61 6.06 -0.20
CA ASP A 122 1.62 7.23 -1.08
C ASP A 122 0.20 7.46 -1.62
N VAL A 123 -0.25 8.72 -1.65
CA VAL A 123 -1.61 9.12 -2.05
C VAL A 123 -1.51 10.17 -3.13
N LEU A 124 -1.95 9.82 -4.34
CA LEU A 124 -1.92 10.73 -5.49
C LEU A 124 -3.26 11.47 -5.62
N PRO A 125 -3.24 12.76 -5.97
CA PRO A 125 -4.46 13.48 -6.31
C PRO A 125 -5.12 12.84 -7.53
N PRO A 126 -6.46 12.91 -7.67
CA PRO A 126 -7.13 12.42 -8.86
C PRO A 126 -6.60 13.17 -10.09
N PRO A 127 -6.39 12.50 -11.23
CA PRO A 127 -5.96 13.17 -12.46
C PRO A 127 -6.89 14.35 -12.77
N PRO A 128 -6.36 15.56 -13.07
CA PRO A 128 -7.18 16.74 -13.27
C PRO A 128 -8.13 16.52 -14.45
N LEU A 129 -9.43 16.54 -14.17
CA LEU A 129 -10.50 16.24 -15.12
C LEU A 129 -10.68 17.38 -16.14
N GLY A 130 -9.72 17.54 -17.05
CA GLY A 130 -9.68 18.64 -18.02
C GLY A 130 -8.47 18.66 -18.96
N GLU A 131 -7.31 18.10 -18.56
CA GLU A 131 -6.12 18.07 -19.43
C GLU A 131 -6.09 16.83 -20.34
N SER A 132 -6.98 16.86 -21.34
CA SER A 132 -6.86 16.19 -22.64
C SER A 132 -6.07 14.87 -22.70
N VAL A 133 -6.76 13.76 -22.45
CA VAL A 133 -6.43 12.42 -23.00
C VAL A 133 -6.15 12.47 -24.51
N CYS A 134 -6.70 13.48 -25.21
CA CYS A 134 -6.52 13.76 -26.63
C CYS A 134 -5.10 14.11 -27.09
N LEU A 135 -4.13 14.42 -26.20
CA LEU A 135 -2.78 14.79 -26.68
C LEU A 135 -2.02 13.62 -27.33
N TRP A 136 -2.35 12.37 -26.95
CA TRP A 136 -1.74 11.15 -27.50
C TRP A 136 -2.36 10.66 -28.82
N ILE A 137 -3.50 11.21 -29.24
CA ILE A 137 -4.20 10.77 -30.46
C ILE A 137 -3.73 11.57 -31.69
N ARG A 138 -3.04 12.71 -31.50
CA ARG A 138 -2.74 13.66 -32.58
C ARG A 138 -1.39 13.51 -33.29
N THR A 139 -0.61 12.47 -33.01
CA THR A 139 0.66 12.18 -33.71
C THR A 139 0.68 10.82 -34.40
N SER A 140 -0.41 10.44 -35.05
CA SER A 140 -0.25 9.86 -36.39
C SER A 140 0.00 11.04 -37.36
N SER A 141 1.06 11.08 -38.16
CA SER A 141 2.08 10.06 -38.43
C SER A 141 3.40 10.70 -38.89
N SER A 142 4.52 10.29 -38.30
CA SER A 142 5.84 10.12 -38.94
C SER A 142 6.85 9.59 -37.92
N PHE A 143 7.65 8.62 -38.34
CA PHE A 143 8.38 7.71 -37.46
C PHE A 143 9.77 8.26 -37.09
N LEU A 144 9.97 8.70 -35.85
CA LEU A 144 11.30 8.80 -35.21
C LEU A 144 11.18 8.44 -33.72
N ILE A 145 11.70 7.27 -33.35
CA ILE A 145 11.75 6.82 -31.96
C ILE A 145 12.95 7.48 -31.28
N LEU A 146 12.69 8.38 -30.33
CA LEU A 146 13.67 8.72 -29.30
C LEU A 146 13.45 7.76 -28.12
N ASN A 147 14.50 7.03 -27.74
CA ASN A 147 14.42 6.00 -26.72
C ASN A 147 14.01 6.60 -25.36
N ALA A 148 13.03 5.98 -24.70
CA ALA A 148 12.55 6.36 -23.37
C ALA A 148 13.50 5.91 -22.23
N GLY A 149 14.81 6.15 -22.40
CA GLY A 149 15.85 5.65 -21.50
C GLY A 149 16.37 6.65 -20.45
N GLU A 150 16.07 7.94 -20.57
CA GLU A 150 16.80 9.01 -19.85
C GLU A 150 15.92 10.01 -19.07
N PHE A 151 14.75 9.56 -18.56
CA PHE A 151 13.96 10.32 -17.58
C PHE A 151 13.68 9.50 -16.31
N PHE A 152 14.75 9.14 -15.59
CA PHE A 152 14.71 8.90 -14.14
C PHE A 152 14.32 10.21 -13.42
N ASN A 153 13.80 10.29 -12.19
CA ASN A 153 13.95 9.51 -10.95
C ASN A 153 12.76 9.93 -10.03
N THR A 154 12.37 9.34 -8.90
CA THR A 154 12.93 8.40 -7.91
C THR A 154 11.70 7.84 -7.14
N ARG A 155 11.66 6.68 -6.49
CA ARG A 155 12.68 5.66 -6.14
C ARG A 155 12.12 4.27 -6.46
N ILE A 156 12.96 3.32 -6.86
CA ILE A 156 12.64 1.89 -6.90
C ILE A 156 13.67 1.14 -6.04
N ASN A 157 13.23 0.13 -5.29
CA ASN A 157 14.09 -0.58 -4.34
C ASN A 157 15.21 -1.38 -5.04
N LEU A 158 16.41 -1.32 -4.47
CA LEU A 158 17.71 -1.70 -5.06
C LEU A 158 17.89 -3.19 -5.45
N ILE A 159 16.90 -4.05 -5.18
CA ILE A 159 16.98 -5.50 -5.39
C ILE A 159 16.74 -5.86 -6.86
N LEU A 160 15.73 -5.27 -7.51
CA LEU A 160 15.33 -5.62 -8.87
C LEU A 160 16.34 -5.16 -9.94
N ILE A 161 17.02 -4.02 -9.71
CA ILE A 161 18.06 -3.51 -10.62
C ILE A 161 19.27 -4.46 -10.63
N LYS A 162 19.64 -5.06 -9.49
CA LYS A 162 20.74 -6.04 -9.45
C LYS A 162 20.39 -7.33 -10.18
N GLN A 163 19.15 -7.79 -10.10
CA GLN A 163 18.69 -8.96 -10.87
C GLN A 163 18.75 -8.68 -12.38
N PHE A 164 18.23 -7.53 -12.81
CA PHE A 164 18.22 -7.14 -14.22
C PHE A 164 19.63 -6.96 -14.82
N ILE A 165 20.62 -6.50 -14.03
CA ILE A 165 22.03 -6.39 -14.45
C ILE A 165 22.72 -7.77 -14.51
N ALA A 166 22.34 -8.72 -13.64
CA ALA A 166 22.90 -10.07 -13.67
C ALA A 166 22.40 -10.88 -14.89
N ASP A 167 21.13 -10.72 -15.23
CA ASP A 167 20.46 -11.48 -16.31
C ASP A 167 20.67 -10.87 -17.72
N SER A 168 21.44 -9.77 -17.84
CA SER A 168 21.75 -9.08 -19.11
C SER A 168 23.23 -9.16 -19.54
N GLN A 169 24.00 -10.07 -18.92
CA GLN A 169 25.41 -10.34 -19.23
C GLN A 169 25.65 -11.68 -19.96
N TRP A 170 24.61 -12.31 -20.51
CA TRP A 170 24.68 -13.50 -21.38
C TRP A 170 23.70 -13.39 -22.56
#